data_AF-A0A7C3EKA8-F1
#
_entry.id   AF-A0A7C3EKA8-F1
#
_cell.length_a   1.000
_cell.length_b   1.000
_cell.length_c   1.000
_cell.angle_alpha   90.00
_cell.angle_beta   90.00
_cell.angle_gamma   90.00
#
_symmetry.space_group_name_H-M   'P 1'
#
loop_
_entity.id
_entity.type
_entity.pdbx_description
1 polymer ?
#
loop_
_entity_poly.entity_id
_entity_poly.type
_entity_poly.pdbx_seq_one_letter_code
_entity_poly.pdbx_strand_id
1 'polypeptide(L)'
;MTKSDRDDCSTNAPLSGCSPETSQNSARTAFCEIGVLVLDARKRIVAADALAQKLLGRSLAELEGQSLEELWNRMGAREPDP
;
A
#
# COMPACT_ATOMS: atom_id res chain seq x y z
N MET A 1 -23.97 41.00 14.31
CA MET A 1 -24.38 40.67 12.92
C MET A 1 -23.23 41.12 12.04
N THR A 2 -22.47 40.28 11.35
CA THR A 2 -22.81 39.27 10.32
C THR A 2 -21.64 38.25 10.19
N LYS A 3 -21.88 36.92 10.34
CA LYS A 3 -21.89 35.88 9.29
C LYS A 3 -20.64 35.90 8.38
N SER A 4 -19.66 34.98 8.46
CA SER A 4 -19.69 33.54 8.09
C SER A 4 -20.52 33.28 6.84
N ASP A 5 -19.88 32.95 5.71
CA ASP A 5 -20.21 31.80 4.86
C ASP A 5 -19.22 31.68 3.66
N ARG A 6 -19.10 30.44 3.20
CA ARG A 6 -18.15 29.87 2.23
C ARG A 6 -18.49 30.18 0.76
N ASP A 7 -17.61 29.66 -0.10
CA ASP A 7 -17.77 29.29 -1.53
C ASP A 7 -17.51 30.46 -2.51
N ASP A 8 -16.85 30.32 -3.65
CA ASP A 8 -16.65 29.18 -4.53
C ASP A 8 -15.36 29.35 -5.36
N CYS A 9 -14.98 28.26 -6.00
CA CYS A 9 -13.82 28.01 -6.82
C CYS A 9 -13.90 28.70 -8.20
N SER A 10 -12.76 28.65 -8.89
CA SER A 10 -12.60 28.84 -10.35
C SER A 10 -12.40 30.27 -10.85
N THR A 11 -11.20 30.55 -11.38
CA THR A 11 -11.00 30.64 -12.85
C THR A 11 -9.60 31.22 -13.16
N ASN A 12 -8.78 30.39 -13.83
CA ASN A 12 -7.68 30.72 -14.75
C ASN A 12 -6.37 31.39 -14.26
N ALA A 13 -5.29 30.60 -14.25
CA ALA A 13 -3.99 31.04 -14.75
C ALA A 13 -3.23 29.85 -15.38
N PRO A 14 -2.67 29.99 -16.60
CA PRO A 14 -1.90 28.93 -17.25
C PRO A 14 -0.46 28.97 -16.75
N LEU A 15 0.05 27.87 -16.19
CA LEU A 15 1.49 27.67 -16.01
C LEU A 15 1.99 26.72 -17.10
N SER A 16 2.08 27.28 -18.30
CA SER A 16 2.95 26.81 -19.37
C SER A 16 4.39 26.92 -18.89
N GLY A 17 5.08 25.80 -18.68
CA GLY A 17 6.50 25.85 -18.33
C GLY A 17 7.07 24.58 -17.71
N CYS A 18 6.78 23.40 -18.26
CA CYS A 18 7.63 22.24 -17.97
C CYS A 18 8.93 22.40 -18.78
N SER A 19 9.90 23.13 -18.24
CA SER A 19 11.29 23.09 -18.72
C SER A 19 11.85 21.67 -18.49
N PRO A 20 12.37 20.97 -19.52
CA PRO A 20 12.91 19.64 -19.36
C PRO A 20 14.41 19.69 -19.04
N GLU A 21 14.83 20.38 -17.97
CA GLU A 21 16.26 20.55 -17.68
C GLU A 21 16.59 20.37 -16.20
N THR A 22 16.56 19.12 -15.74
CA THR A 22 17.69 18.54 -14.98
C THR A 22 17.45 17.04 -14.88
N SER A 23 18.27 16.27 -15.60
CA SER A 23 18.43 14.84 -15.40
C SER A 23 19.03 14.62 -14.00
N GLN A 24 18.18 14.67 -12.97
CA GLN A 24 18.49 14.04 -11.70
C GLN A 24 18.17 12.57 -11.89
N ASN A 25 19.18 11.78 -12.24
CA ASN A 25 19.18 10.35 -11.98
C ASN A 25 19.19 10.16 -10.46
N SER A 26 18.07 10.48 -9.81
CA SER A 26 17.80 10.16 -8.43
C SER A 26 17.49 8.68 -8.43
N ALA A 27 18.53 7.86 -8.30
CA ALA A 27 18.38 6.44 -7.98
C ALA A 27 17.67 6.37 -6.62
N ARG A 28 16.34 6.38 -6.66
CA ARG A 28 15.49 6.12 -5.51
C ARG A 28 15.68 4.65 -5.18
N THR A 29 16.63 4.35 -4.31
CA THR A 29 16.75 3.04 -3.69
C THR A 29 15.45 2.81 -2.92
N ALA A 30 14.56 1.98 -3.46
CA ALA A 30 13.39 1.51 -2.75
C ALA A 30 13.86 0.40 -1.80
N PHE A 31 13.65 0.59 -0.50
CA PHE A 31 13.80 -0.49 0.47
C PHE A 31 12.50 -1.28 0.49
N CYS A 32 12.55 -2.56 0.09
CA CYS A 32 11.44 -3.49 0.27
C CYS A 32 11.61 -4.20 1.60
N GLU A 33 10.72 -3.92 2.55
CA GLU A 33 10.58 -4.74 3.75
C GLU A 33 9.89 -6.07 3.36
N ILE A 34 10.42 -7.20 3.83
CA ILE A 34 9.87 -8.54 3.55
C ILE A 34 9.40 -9.15 4.86
N GLY A 35 8.10 -9.45 4.95
CA GLY A 35 7.51 -10.25 6.03
C GLY A 35 7.40 -11.73 5.65
N VAL A 36 7.35 -12.61 6.66
CA VAL A 36 7.27 -14.06 6.48
C VAL A 36 5.98 -14.61 7.11
N LEU A 37 5.24 -15.39 6.32
CA LEU A 37 4.11 -16.22 6.77
C LEU A 37 4.50 -17.69 6.69
N VAL A 38 4.19 -18.46 7.73
CA VAL A 38 4.32 -19.92 7.75
C VAL A 38 2.95 -20.53 7.51
N LEU A 39 2.89 -21.50 6.61
CA LEU A 39 1.65 -22.14 6.19
C LEU A 39 1.65 -23.62 6.54
N ASP A 40 0.48 -24.18 6.80
CA ASP A 40 0.28 -25.63 6.87
C ASP A 40 0.16 -26.27 5.48
N ALA A 41 0.02 -27.60 5.45
CA ALA A 41 -0.15 -28.37 4.22
C ALA A 41 -1.43 -28.02 3.42
N ARG A 42 -2.39 -27.33 4.05
CA ARG A 42 -3.65 -26.85 3.45
C ARG A 42 -3.56 -25.36 3.07
N LYS A 43 -2.37 -24.76 3.09
CA LYS A 43 -2.12 -23.34 2.80
C LYS A 43 -2.84 -22.38 3.76
N ARG A 44 -3.03 -22.79 5.01
CA ARG A 44 -3.53 -21.92 6.09
C ARG A 44 -2.38 -21.36 6.90
N ILE A 45 -2.52 -20.11 7.34
CA ILE A 45 -1.49 -19.42 8.12
C ILE A 45 -1.43 -20.04 9.53
N VAL A 46 -0.24 -20.44 9.96
CA VAL A 46 0.02 -20.97 11.32
C VAL A 46 0.99 -20.12 12.11
N ALA A 47 1.78 -19.28 11.44
CA ALA A 47 2.62 -18.27 12.08
C ALA A 47 2.86 -17.09 11.14
N ALA A 48 3.16 -15.94 11.73
CA ALA A 48 3.51 -14.71 11.04
C ALA A 48 4.57 -13.98 11.87
N ASP A 49 5.67 -13.58 11.23
CA ASP A 49 6.67 -12.78 11.91
C ASP A 49 6.14 -11.38 12.25
N ALA A 50 6.81 -10.67 13.14
CA ALA A 50 6.35 -9.36 13.61
C ALA A 50 6.27 -8.34 12.46
N LEU A 51 7.16 -8.45 11.47
CA LEU A 51 7.15 -7.56 10.31
C LEU A 51 5.97 -7.87 9.37
N ALA A 52 5.63 -9.14 9.11
CA ALA A 52 4.42 -9.49 8.37
C ALA A 52 3.16 -8.98 9.06
N GLN A 53 3.06 -9.13 10.38
CA GLN A 53 1.92 -8.60 11.16
C GLN A 53 1.80 -7.09 11.01
N LYS A 54 2.94 -6.37 11.08
CA LYS A 54 3.01 -4.91 10.87
C LYS A 54 2.63 -4.51 9.45
N LEU A 55 3.16 -5.18 8.43
CA LEU A 55 2.90 -4.88 7.01
C LEU A 55 1.45 -5.14 6.62
N LEU A 56 0.84 -6.20 7.19
CA LEU A 56 -0.57 -6.55 6.96
C LEU A 56 -1.53 -5.75 7.85
N GLY A 57 -1.02 -5.07 8.89
CA GLY A 57 -1.84 -4.36 9.87
C GLY A 57 -2.75 -5.28 10.69
N ARG A 58 -2.33 -6.54 10.90
CA ARG A 58 -3.14 -7.59 11.57
C ARG A 58 -2.28 -8.40 12.52
N SER A 59 -2.84 -8.76 13.66
CA SER A 59 -2.18 -9.64 14.63
C SER A 59 -2.15 -11.08 14.16
N LEU A 60 -1.26 -11.89 14.72
CA LEU A 60 -1.22 -13.34 14.47
C LEU A 60 -2.58 -13.99 14.77
N ALA A 61 -3.25 -13.61 15.87
CA ALA A 61 -4.55 -14.18 16.25
C ALA A 61 -5.66 -13.93 15.20
N GLU A 62 -5.55 -12.84 14.45
CA GLU A 62 -6.46 -12.56 13.35
C GLU A 62 -6.08 -13.31 12.08
N LEU A 63 -4.79 -13.55 11.85
CA LEU A 63 -4.27 -14.22 10.64
C LEU A 63 -4.33 -15.74 10.72
N GLU A 64 -4.13 -16.31 11.91
CA GLU A 64 -4.05 -17.75 12.14
C GLU A 64 -5.31 -18.48 11.66
N GLY A 65 -5.11 -19.58 10.93
CA GLY A 65 -6.18 -20.40 10.37
C GLY A 65 -6.81 -19.86 9.07
N GLN A 66 -6.55 -18.59 8.69
CA GLN A 66 -7.00 -18.06 7.40
C GLN A 66 -6.29 -18.74 6.24
N SER A 67 -6.99 -18.90 5.11
CA SER A 67 -6.39 -19.34 3.86
C SER A 67 -5.49 -18.25 3.27
N LEU A 68 -4.32 -18.63 2.75
CA LEU A 68 -3.47 -17.69 2.01
C LEU A 68 -4.23 -17.05 0.83
N GLU A 69 -5.07 -17.81 0.14
CA GLU A 69 -5.85 -17.32 -1.01
C GLU A 69 -6.87 -16.26 -0.59
N GLU A 70 -7.55 -16.45 0.55
CA GLU A 70 -8.49 -15.47 1.08
C GLU A 70 -7.78 -14.16 1.46
N LEU A 71 -6.61 -14.26 2.09
CA LEU A 71 -5.78 -13.11 2.42
C LEU A 71 -5.32 -12.39 1.14
N TRP A 72 -4.83 -13.13 0.16
CA TRP A 72 -4.35 -12.60 -1.12
C TRP A 72 -5.43 -11.84 -1.88
N ASN A 73 -6.62 -12.45 -2.00
CA ASN A 73 -7.79 -11.84 -2.64
C ASN A 73 -8.24 -10.56 -1.92
N ARG A 74 -8.19 -10.53 -0.58
CA ARG A 74 -8.52 -9.32 0.19
C ARG A 74 -7.52 -8.19 -0.01
N MET A 75 -6.25 -8.50 -0.23
CA MET A 75 -5.24 -7.47 -0.49
C MET A 75 -5.34 -6.89 -1.91
N GLY A 76 -6.19 -7.46 -2.78
CA GLY A 76 -6.22 -7.09 -4.19
C GLY A 76 -4.88 -7.35 -4.89
N ALA A 77 -4.07 -8.24 -4.32
CA ALA A 77 -2.79 -8.61 -4.90
C ALA A 77 -3.08 -9.40 -6.18
N ARG A 78 -2.61 -8.88 -7.31
CA ARG A 78 -2.65 -9.62 -8.57
C ARG A 78 -1.49 -10.60 -8.55
N GLU A 79 -1.76 -11.87 -8.85
CA GLU A 79 -0.69 -12.85 -9.05
C GLU A 79 0.23 -12.31 -10.15
N PRO A 80 1.56 -12.25 -9.93
CA PRO A 80 2.48 -11.80 -10.97
C PRO A 80 2.34 -12.74 -12.16
N ASP A 81 2.13 -12.18 -13.35
CA ASP A 81 2.12 -12.96 -14.60
C ASP A 81 3.45 -13.75 -14.72
N PRO A 82 3.40 -15.01 -15.17
CA PRO A 82 4.55 -15.92 -15.19
C PRO A 82 5.69 -15.49 -16.11
#